data_AF-A0A955CFF2-F1
#
_entry.id   AF-A0A955CFF2-F1
#
_cell.length_a   1.000
_cell.length_b   1.000
_cell.length_c   1.000
_cell.angle_alpha   90.00
_cell.angle_beta   90.00
_cell.angle_gamma   90.00
#
_symmetry.space_group_name_H-M   'P 1'
#
loop_
_entity.id
_entity.type
_entity.pdbx_description
1 polymer ?
#
loop_
_entity_poly.entity_id
_entity_poly.type
_entity_poly.pdbx_seq_one_letter_code
_entity_poly.pdbx_strand_id
1 'polypeptide(L)'
;MQGDDGLEAEFLRLFSAASGNLYAFMRCLAPSASDTDDLFQELSLRLWTHFERFDQQRSFENWARGVARLLVLEHRRRRRSTGIQLSEAALDKVADAAADVLDSSEARRTALSSCLGRLVDRDRELLRLRYQLQLTLNDIAERCGRSTPTVHRSLARVHRMLLECIRQALAQG
;
A
#
# COMPACT_ATOMS: atom_id res chain seq x y z
N MET A 1 -7.19 30.94 -14.85
CA MET A 1 -7.31 30.43 -13.47
C MET A 1 -7.82 28.99 -13.42
N GLN A 2 -7.68 28.18 -14.49
CA GLN A 2 -8.17 26.78 -14.55
C GLN A 2 -7.05 25.73 -14.66
N GLY A 3 -5.79 26.17 -14.81
CA GLY A 3 -4.64 25.26 -14.95
C GLY A 3 -4.07 24.74 -13.62
N ASP A 4 -4.27 25.49 -12.52
CA ASP A 4 -3.70 25.20 -11.20
C ASP A 4 -4.53 24.12 -10.46
N ASP A 5 -5.86 24.29 -10.45
CA ASP A 5 -6.81 23.35 -9.82
C ASP A 5 -6.70 21.90 -10.37
N GLY A 6 -6.40 21.75 -11.66
CA GLY A 6 -6.25 20.43 -12.29
C GLY A 6 -4.96 19.72 -11.90
N LEU A 7 -3.86 20.47 -11.76
CA LEU A 7 -2.57 19.93 -11.33
C LEU A 7 -2.62 19.54 -9.85
N GLU A 8 -3.23 20.38 -9.02
CA GLU A 8 -3.45 20.09 -7.59
C GLU A 8 -4.29 18.82 -7.40
N ALA A 9 -5.43 18.72 -8.09
CA ALA A 9 -6.28 17.53 -8.00
C ALA A 9 -5.55 16.25 -8.42
N GLU A 10 -4.74 16.30 -9.48
CA GLU A 10 -3.97 15.16 -9.94
C GLU A 10 -2.85 14.77 -8.96
N PHE A 11 -2.14 15.76 -8.40
CA PHE A 11 -1.17 15.53 -7.34
C PHE A 11 -1.83 14.85 -6.14
N LEU A 12 -2.94 15.41 -5.63
CA LEU A 12 -3.65 14.86 -4.48
C LEU A 12 -4.10 13.43 -4.74
N ARG A 13 -4.61 13.13 -5.94
CA ARG A 13 -5.02 11.77 -6.33
C ARG A 13 -3.85 10.79 -6.28
N LEU A 14 -2.72 11.13 -6.90
CA LEU A 14 -1.52 10.29 -6.92
C LEU A 14 -0.89 10.16 -5.53
N PHE A 15 -0.76 11.27 -4.81
CA PHE A 15 -0.18 11.31 -3.48
C PHE A 15 -1.03 10.56 -2.46
N SER A 16 -2.36 10.75 -2.44
CA SER A 16 -3.25 9.99 -1.56
C SER A 16 -3.13 8.48 -1.82
N ALA A 17 -3.09 8.05 -3.08
CA ALA A 17 -2.91 6.64 -3.42
C ALA A 17 -1.56 6.07 -2.93
N ALA A 18 -0.46 6.83 -3.04
CA ALA A 18 0.88 6.37 -2.67
C ALA A 18 1.26 6.62 -1.19
N SER A 19 0.55 7.52 -0.49
CA SER A 19 0.93 8.06 0.82
C SER A 19 1.20 6.98 1.88
N GLY A 20 0.34 5.98 2.00
CA GLY A 20 0.49 4.88 2.95
C GLY A 20 1.75 4.06 2.69
N ASN A 21 2.03 3.74 1.42
CA ASN A 21 3.23 2.99 1.03
C ASN A 21 4.49 3.83 1.22
N LEU A 22 4.45 5.12 0.87
CA LEU A 22 5.57 6.04 1.08
C LEU A 22 5.89 6.21 2.56
N TYR A 23 4.88 6.32 3.42
CA TYR A 23 5.08 6.40 4.87
C TYR A 23 5.71 5.10 5.40
N ALA A 24 5.18 3.93 5.00
CA ALA A 24 5.74 2.64 5.39
C ALA A 24 7.20 2.46 4.92
N PHE A 25 7.50 2.87 3.69
CA PHE A 25 8.85 2.88 3.14
C PHE A 25 9.81 3.75 3.97
N MET A 26 9.40 4.99 4.27
CA MET A 26 10.21 5.90 5.09
C MET A 26 10.38 5.39 6.51
N ARG A 27 9.37 4.74 7.09
CA ARG A 27 9.43 4.17 8.44
C ARG A 27 10.48 3.07 8.58
N CYS A 28 10.78 2.35 7.51
CA CYS A 28 11.88 1.37 7.47
C CYS A 28 13.26 2.03 7.45
N LEU A 29 13.37 3.24 6.90
CA LEU A 29 14.64 3.93 6.67
C LEU A 29 14.96 4.98 7.73
N ALA A 30 13.96 5.63 8.31
CA ALA A 30 14.13 6.69 9.29
C ALA A 30 14.62 6.14 10.65
N PRO A 31 15.35 6.95 11.44
CA PRO A 31 15.82 6.50 12.76
C PRO A 31 14.71 6.25 13.78
N SER A 32 13.61 7.00 13.70
CA SER A 32 12.49 6.92 14.64
C SER A 32 11.15 7.20 13.95
N ALA A 33 10.05 6.91 14.65
CA ALA A 33 8.71 7.24 14.16
C ALA A 33 8.50 8.76 14.05
N SER A 34 8.94 9.53 15.05
CA SER A 34 8.87 11.00 15.01
C SER A 34 9.65 11.57 13.82
N ASP A 35 10.86 11.06 13.56
CA ASP A 35 11.62 11.51 12.38
C ASP A 35 10.92 11.11 11.08
N THR A 36 10.15 10.00 11.07
CA THR A 36 9.35 9.60 9.90
C THR A 36 8.24 10.61 9.63
N ASP A 37 7.49 11.01 10.67
CA ASP A 37 6.40 11.98 10.56
C ASP A 37 6.90 13.31 9.99
N ASP A 38 8.00 13.85 10.55
CA ASP A 38 8.61 15.10 10.11
C ASP A 38 9.10 15.01 8.66
N LEU A 39 9.84 13.94 8.33
CA LEU A 39 10.36 13.74 6.98
C LEU A 39 9.24 13.50 5.96
N PHE A 40 8.13 12.88 6.35
CA PHE A 40 7.00 12.66 5.47
C PHE A 40 6.27 13.96 5.13
N GLN A 41 6.17 14.90 6.07
CA GLN A 41 5.69 16.26 5.79
C GLN A 41 6.65 16.99 4.85
N GLU A 42 7.96 16.88 5.06
CA GLU A 42 8.94 17.48 4.14
C GLU A 42 8.86 16.84 2.75
N LEU A 43 8.65 15.53 2.66
CA LEU A 43 8.46 14.81 1.41
C LEU A 43 7.25 15.36 0.66
N SER A 44 6.08 15.50 1.30
CA SER A 44 4.88 15.98 0.61
C SER A 44 5.08 17.36 0.00
N LEU A 45 5.74 18.27 0.73
CA LEU A 45 6.10 19.61 0.24
C LEU A 45 7.08 19.56 -0.93
N ARG A 46 8.13 18.72 -0.84
CA ARG A 46 9.13 18.58 -1.92
C ARG A 46 8.52 17.97 -3.17
N LEU A 47 7.64 16.97 -3.04
CA LEU A 47 6.94 16.36 -4.16
C LEU A 47 6.03 17.38 -4.84
N TRP A 48 5.22 18.12 -4.08
CA TRP A 48 4.36 19.17 -4.62
C TRP A 48 5.16 20.23 -5.40
N THR A 49 6.23 20.75 -4.80
CA THR A 49 7.10 21.77 -5.40
C THR A 49 7.71 21.32 -6.75
N HIS A 50 7.93 20.02 -6.94
CA HIS A 50 8.53 19.47 -8.15
C HIS A 50 7.52 18.75 -9.05
N PHE A 51 6.23 18.75 -8.69
CA PHE A 51 5.22 17.95 -9.36
C PHE A 51 4.98 18.41 -10.81
N GLU A 52 5.08 19.70 -11.09
CA GLU A 52 5.01 20.23 -12.47
C GLU A 52 6.05 19.61 -13.42
N ARG A 53 7.19 19.17 -12.87
CA ARG A 53 8.30 18.56 -13.65
C ARG A 53 8.26 17.04 -13.62
N PHE A 54 7.29 16.46 -12.93
CA PHE A 54 7.14 15.01 -12.86
C PHE A 54 6.69 14.48 -14.22
N ASP A 55 7.47 13.55 -14.76
CA ASP A 55 7.12 12.82 -15.96
C ASP A 55 5.99 11.81 -15.66
N GLN A 56 4.79 12.12 -16.14
CA GLN A 56 3.59 11.31 -15.94
C GLN A 56 3.66 9.93 -16.62
N GLN A 57 4.66 9.68 -17.48
CA GLN A 57 4.91 8.34 -18.03
C GLN A 57 5.60 7.41 -17.02
N ARG A 58 6.12 7.96 -15.91
CA ARG A 58 6.78 7.18 -14.85
C ARG A 58 5.81 6.90 -13.70
N SER A 59 6.10 5.86 -12.92
CA SER A 59 5.38 5.63 -11.66
C SER A 59 5.68 6.76 -10.66
N PHE A 60 4.62 7.43 -10.21
CA PHE A 60 4.69 8.46 -9.18
C PHE A 60 5.32 7.90 -7.89
N GLU A 61 4.94 6.69 -7.48
CA GLU A 61 5.47 6.07 -6.28
C GLU A 61 6.98 5.79 -6.40
N ASN A 62 7.46 5.33 -7.55
CA ASN A 62 8.90 5.11 -7.77
C ASN A 62 9.70 6.41 -7.71
N TRP A 63 9.17 7.46 -8.33
CA TRP A 63 9.78 8.79 -8.26
C TRP A 63 9.80 9.31 -6.82
N ALA A 64 8.67 9.21 -6.11
CA ALA A 64 8.53 9.66 -4.74
C ALA A 64 9.42 8.88 -3.75
N ARG A 65 9.57 7.56 -3.92
CA ARG A 65 10.51 6.74 -3.14
C ARG A 65 11.96 7.18 -3.32
N GLY A 66 12.34 7.62 -4.53
CA GLY A 66 13.65 8.23 -4.79
C GLY A 66 13.88 9.51 -3.99
N VAL A 67 12.90 10.42 -3.99
CA VAL A 67 12.94 11.67 -3.20
C VAL A 67 12.98 11.36 -1.69
N ALA A 68 12.15 10.41 -1.23
CA ALA A 68 12.08 9.98 0.15
C ALA A 68 13.42 9.39 0.65
N ARG A 69 14.08 8.56 -0.16
CA ARG A 69 15.40 8.00 0.15
C ARG A 69 16.44 9.11 0.32
N LEU A 70 16.48 10.08 -0.61
CA LEU A 70 17.40 11.22 -0.52
C LEU A 70 17.17 12.05 0.74
N LEU A 71 15.91 12.30 1.09
CA LEU A 71 15.51 13.00 2.31
C LEU A 71 16.01 12.30 3.57
N VAL A 72 15.82 10.99 3.67
CA VAL A 72 16.27 10.20 4.84
C VAL A 72 17.80 10.20 4.93
N LEU A 73 18.50 10.06 3.80
CA LEU A 73 19.97 10.12 3.77
C LEU A 73 20.49 11.49 4.22
N GLU A 74 19.88 12.57 3.74
CA GLU A 74 20.21 13.94 4.14
C GLU A 74 20.00 14.14 5.65
N HIS A 75 18.86 13.71 6.18
CA HIS A 75 18.55 13.79 7.61
C HIS A 75 19.57 13.02 8.47
N ARG A 76 19.89 11.78 8.08
CA ARG A 76 20.88 10.95 8.78
C ARG A 76 22.28 11.55 8.72
N ARG A 77 22.67 12.16 7.59
CA ARG A 77 23.96 12.84 7.44
C ARG A 77 24.09 14.02 8.39
N ARG A 78 23.04 14.83 8.56
CA ARG A 78 22.99 15.94 9.51
C ARG A 78 23.11 15.47 10.97
N ARG A 79 22.61 14.26 11.28
CA ARG A 79 22.68 13.65 12.62
C ARG A 79 23.88 12.70 12.84
N ARG A 80 24.86 12.66 11.93
CA ARG A 80 26.06 11.79 12.05
C ARG A 80 26.90 12.02 13.30
N SER A 81 26.72 13.14 14.00
CA SER A 81 27.43 13.41 15.27
C SER A 81 26.91 12.59 16.46
N THR A 82 25.81 11.84 16.32
CA THR A 82 25.20 11.08 17.43
C THR A 82 25.11 9.58 17.12
N GLY A 83 26.12 8.82 17.57
CA GLY A 83 26.05 7.35 17.69
C GLY A 83 26.36 6.50 16.45
N ILE A 84 26.17 5.18 16.59
CA ILE A 84 26.38 4.19 15.52
C ILE A 84 25.19 4.25 14.56
N GLN A 85 25.46 4.60 13.30
CA GLN A 85 24.47 4.66 12.23
C GLN A 85 24.74 3.57 11.19
N LEU A 86 23.67 3.12 10.51
CA LEU A 86 23.82 2.32 9.30
C LEU A 86 24.65 3.08 8.27
N SER A 87 25.52 2.36 7.54
CA SER A 87 26.22 2.94 6.39
C SER A 87 25.22 3.29 5.28
N GLU A 88 25.58 4.23 4.41
CA GLU A 88 24.74 4.57 3.25
C GLU A 88 24.45 3.32 2.39
N ALA A 89 25.46 2.49 2.15
CA ALA A 89 25.29 1.21 1.44
C ALA A 89 24.36 0.21 2.16
N ALA A 90 24.30 0.23 3.49
CA ALA A 90 23.36 -0.61 4.23
C ALA A 90 21.93 -0.05 4.15
N LEU A 91 21.76 1.27 4.22
CA LEU A 91 20.46 1.93 4.04
C LEU A 91 19.89 1.68 2.64
N ASP A 92 20.75 1.70 1.62
CA ASP A 92 20.36 1.41 0.25
C ASP A 92 19.76 0.01 0.12
N LYS A 93 20.39 -0.99 0.73
CA LYS A 93 19.85 -2.36 0.77
C LYS A 93 18.52 -2.46 1.52
N VAL A 94 18.36 -1.69 2.60
CA VAL A 94 17.08 -1.63 3.33
C VAL A 94 16.00 -0.98 2.46
N ALA A 95 16.34 0.05 1.70
CA ALA A 95 15.42 0.72 0.79
C ALA A 95 14.96 -0.23 -0.32
N ASP A 96 15.90 -0.94 -0.95
CA ASP A 96 15.57 -1.91 -2.00
C ASP A 96 14.67 -3.03 -1.45
N ALA A 97 15.01 -3.60 -0.28
CA ALA A 97 14.18 -4.62 0.36
C ALA A 97 12.79 -4.11 0.77
N ALA A 98 12.68 -2.86 1.24
CA ALA A 98 11.40 -2.26 1.59
C ALA A 98 10.53 -2.04 0.35
N ALA A 99 11.12 -1.58 -0.76
CA ALA A 99 10.43 -1.44 -2.03
C ALA A 99 9.92 -2.79 -2.54
N ASP A 100 10.75 -3.84 -2.51
CA ASP A 100 10.35 -5.19 -2.93
C ASP A 100 9.16 -5.72 -2.12
N VAL A 101 9.15 -5.52 -0.81
CA VAL A 101 8.04 -5.94 0.07
C VAL A 101 6.75 -5.18 -0.25
N LEU A 102 6.85 -3.87 -0.46
CA LEU A 102 5.70 -3.02 -0.80
C LEU A 102 5.14 -3.36 -2.18
N ASP A 103 6.00 -3.50 -3.18
CA ASP A 103 5.60 -3.84 -4.56
C ASP A 103 4.95 -5.23 -4.61
N SER A 104 5.52 -6.20 -3.89
CA SER A 104 4.94 -7.53 -3.75
C SER A 104 3.58 -7.51 -3.02
N SER A 105 3.39 -6.59 -2.08
CA SER A 105 2.11 -6.40 -1.38
C SER A 105 1.06 -5.74 -2.27
N GLU A 106 1.47 -4.77 -3.09
CA GLU A 106 0.58 -4.09 -4.03
C GLU A 106 0.14 -5.02 -5.16
N ALA A 107 1.06 -5.82 -5.71
CA ALA A 107 0.74 -6.86 -6.68
C ALA A 107 -0.30 -7.85 -6.11
N ARG A 108 -0.15 -8.25 -4.83
CA ARG A 108 -1.14 -9.10 -4.13
C ARG A 108 -2.49 -8.40 -3.95
N ARG A 109 -2.52 -7.10 -3.59
CA ARG A 109 -3.77 -6.32 -3.47
C ARG A 109 -4.48 -6.19 -4.80
N THR A 110 -3.75 -5.87 -5.86
CA THR A 110 -4.28 -5.77 -7.23
C THR A 110 -4.86 -7.11 -7.69
N ALA A 111 -4.12 -8.20 -7.51
CA ALA A 111 -4.59 -9.55 -7.80
C ALA A 111 -5.86 -9.89 -6.99
N LEU A 112 -5.89 -9.60 -5.68
CA LEU A 112 -7.06 -9.82 -4.84
C LEU A 112 -8.28 -9.03 -5.34
N SER A 113 -8.11 -7.74 -5.67
CA SER A 113 -9.19 -6.90 -6.19
C SER A 113 -9.81 -7.49 -7.47
N SER A 114 -8.95 -7.89 -8.41
CA SER A 114 -9.37 -8.57 -9.65
C SER A 114 -10.10 -9.89 -9.35
N CYS A 115 -9.56 -10.71 -8.45
CA CYS A 115 -10.16 -11.99 -8.07
C CYS A 115 -11.50 -11.84 -7.34
N LEU A 116 -11.68 -10.81 -6.50
CA LEU A 116 -12.97 -10.47 -5.89
C LEU A 116 -14.01 -10.07 -6.95
N GLY A 117 -13.58 -9.39 -8.01
CA GLY A 117 -14.41 -9.06 -9.18
C GLY A 117 -14.94 -10.28 -9.93
N ARG A 118 -14.25 -11.42 -9.86
CA ARG A 118 -14.62 -12.68 -10.53
C ARG A 118 -15.52 -13.60 -9.70
N LEU A 119 -15.72 -13.30 -8.40
CA LEU A 119 -16.61 -14.07 -7.56
C LEU A 119 -18.07 -13.88 -7.97
N VAL A 120 -18.84 -14.96 -7.90
CA VAL A 120 -20.31 -14.90 -8.02
C VAL A 120 -20.91 -14.11 -6.86
N ASP A 121 -22.04 -13.44 -7.09
CA ASP A 121 -22.65 -12.50 -6.14
C ASP A 121 -22.88 -13.12 -4.76
N ARG A 122 -23.30 -14.39 -4.71
CA ARG A 122 -23.52 -15.13 -3.46
C ARG A 122 -22.26 -15.21 -2.59
N ASP A 123 -21.11 -15.41 -3.22
CA ASP A 123 -19.82 -15.56 -2.53
C ASP A 123 -19.25 -14.19 -2.15
N ARG A 124 -19.46 -13.16 -2.99
CA ARG A 124 -19.12 -11.77 -2.67
C ARG A 124 -19.93 -11.24 -1.49
N GLU A 125 -21.22 -11.52 -1.46
CA GLU A 125 -22.09 -11.12 -0.34
C GLU A 125 -21.66 -11.81 0.96
N LEU A 126 -21.29 -13.08 0.90
CA LEU A 126 -20.79 -13.80 2.07
C LEU A 126 -19.53 -13.14 2.66
N LEU A 127 -18.61 -12.68 1.81
CA LEU A 127 -17.42 -11.92 2.24
C LEU A 127 -17.79 -10.55 2.80
N ARG A 128 -18.74 -9.84 2.17
CA ARG A 128 -19.24 -8.55 2.65
C ARG A 128 -19.81 -8.66 4.06
N LEU A 129 -20.69 -9.64 4.30
CA LEU A 129 -21.26 -9.88 5.62
C LEU A 129 -20.17 -10.15 6.67
N ARG A 130 -19.15 -10.93 6.32
CA ARG A 130 -18.08 -11.32 7.25
C ARG A 130 -17.05 -10.21 7.51
N TYR A 131 -16.63 -9.47 6.49
CA TYR A 131 -15.46 -8.58 6.55
C TYR A 131 -15.81 -7.09 6.51
N GLN A 132 -16.90 -6.70 5.86
CA GLN A 132 -17.35 -5.30 5.86
C GLN A 132 -18.33 -5.02 7.00
N LEU A 133 -19.32 -5.91 7.21
CA LEU A 133 -20.29 -5.79 8.30
C LEU A 133 -19.85 -6.47 9.60
N GLN A 134 -18.69 -7.15 9.59
CA GLN A 134 -18.08 -7.80 10.75
C GLN A 134 -19.01 -8.78 11.51
N LEU A 135 -19.97 -9.39 10.82
CA LEU A 135 -20.92 -10.34 11.43
C LEU A 135 -20.23 -11.65 11.83
N THR A 136 -20.73 -12.28 12.90
CA THR A 136 -20.28 -13.62 13.29
C THR A 136 -20.82 -14.67 12.32
N LEU A 137 -20.23 -15.87 12.33
CA LEU A 137 -20.72 -16.96 11.48
C LEU A 137 -22.16 -17.37 11.82
N ASN A 138 -22.60 -17.19 13.07
CA ASN A 138 -23.96 -17.46 13.51
C ASN A 138 -24.93 -16.41 12.95
N ASP A 139 -24.59 -15.12 13.04
CA ASP A 139 -25.45 -14.05 12.50
C ASP A 139 -25.62 -14.18 10.98
N ILE A 140 -24.54 -14.56 10.28
CA ILE A 140 -24.57 -14.81 8.85
C ILE A 140 -25.45 -16.03 8.54
N ALA A 141 -25.35 -17.09 9.33
CA ALA A 141 -26.15 -18.29 9.18
C ALA A 141 -27.65 -18.00 9.33
N GLU A 142 -28.03 -17.26 10.37
CA GLU A 142 -29.39 -16.80 10.61
C GLU A 142 -29.89 -15.94 9.45
N ARG A 143 -29.12 -14.91 9.07
CA ARG A 143 -29.48 -13.99 7.99
C ARG A 143 -29.65 -14.66 6.63
N CYS A 144 -28.86 -15.69 6.34
CA CYS A 144 -28.92 -16.43 5.08
C CYS A 144 -29.88 -17.63 5.11
N GLY A 145 -30.52 -17.93 6.25
CA GLY A 145 -31.35 -19.13 6.41
C GLY A 145 -30.55 -20.43 6.22
N ARG A 146 -29.29 -20.46 6.66
CA ARG A 146 -28.36 -21.60 6.52
C ARG A 146 -27.85 -22.04 7.88
N SER A 147 -27.29 -23.25 7.96
CA SER A 147 -26.59 -23.68 9.17
C SER A 147 -25.18 -23.06 9.25
N THR A 148 -24.72 -22.74 10.46
CA THR A 148 -23.35 -22.23 10.71
C THR A 148 -22.26 -23.10 10.05
N PRO A 149 -22.30 -24.45 10.11
CA PRO A 149 -21.33 -25.29 9.40
C PRO A 149 -21.33 -25.09 7.88
N THR A 150 -22.49 -24.79 7.29
CA THR A 150 -22.62 -24.53 5.84
C THR A 150 -22.00 -23.19 5.47
N VAL A 151 -22.21 -22.16 6.30
CA VAL A 151 -21.56 -20.85 6.16
C VAL A 151 -20.04 -20.99 6.26
N HIS A 152 -19.55 -21.71 7.27
CA HIS A 152 -18.11 -21.96 7.46
C HIS A 152 -17.49 -22.66 6.23
N ARG A 153 -18.11 -23.74 5.72
CA ARG A 153 -17.65 -24.43 4.50
C ARG A 153 -17.67 -23.52 3.28
N SER A 154 -18.68 -22.67 3.15
CA SER A 154 -18.79 -21.72 2.04
C SER A 154 -17.65 -20.69 2.09
N LEU A 155 -17.38 -20.09 3.25
CA LEU A 155 -16.24 -19.17 3.42
C LEU A 155 -14.90 -19.85 3.13
N ALA A 156 -14.68 -21.05 3.65
CA ALA A 156 -13.46 -21.80 3.39
C ALA A 156 -13.26 -22.08 1.89
N ARG A 157 -14.34 -22.42 1.17
CA ARG A 157 -14.31 -22.60 -0.29
C ARG A 157 -13.95 -21.29 -0.99
N VAL A 158 -14.58 -20.17 -0.62
CA VAL A 158 -14.32 -18.86 -1.22
C VAL A 158 -12.87 -18.42 -0.98
N HIS A 159 -12.33 -18.63 0.22
CA HIS A 159 -10.93 -18.33 0.52
C HIS A 159 -9.97 -19.15 -0.34
N ARG A 160 -10.23 -20.44 -0.56
CA ARG A 160 -9.42 -21.28 -1.46
C ARG A 160 -9.48 -20.78 -2.90
N MET A 161 -10.68 -20.46 -3.41
CA MET A 161 -10.84 -19.91 -4.76
C MET A 161 -10.09 -18.59 -4.95
N LEU A 162 -10.16 -17.68 -3.98
CA LEU A 162 -9.42 -16.43 -4.00
C LEU A 162 -7.90 -16.67 -3.97
N LEU A 163 -7.43 -17.57 -3.09
CA LEU A 163 -6.01 -17.91 -3.01
C LEU A 163 -5.47 -18.49 -4.32
N GLU A 164 -6.19 -19.42 -4.93
CA GLU A 164 -5.81 -20.00 -6.23
C GLU A 164 -5.80 -18.95 -7.34
N CYS A 165 -6.83 -18.10 -7.40
CA CYS A 165 -6.91 -17.01 -8.36
C CYS A 165 -5.74 -16.01 -8.20
N ILE A 166 -5.42 -15.62 -6.96
CA ILE A 166 -4.30 -14.69 -6.68
C ILE A 166 -2.97 -15.31 -7.10
N ARG A 167 -2.74 -16.59 -6.75
CA ARG A 167 -1.51 -17.30 -7.15
C ARG A 167 -1.37 -17.36 -8.67
N GLN A 168 -2.45 -17.62 -9.40
CA GLN A 168 -2.44 -17.61 -10.86
C GLN A 168 -2.18 -16.21 -11.42
N ALA A 169 -2.83 -15.18 -10.88
CA ALA A 169 -2.63 -13.80 -11.33
C ALA A 169 -1.19 -13.32 -11.11
N LEU A 170 -0.58 -13.68 -9.97
CA LEU A 170 0.82 -13.35 -9.66
C LEU A 170 1.85 -14.17 -10.46
N ALA A 171 1.46 -15.31 -11.03
CA ALA A 171 2.33 -16.12 -11.87
C ALA A 171 2.28 -15.72 -13.36
N GLN A 172 1.30 -14.90 -13.74
CA GLN A 172 1.06 -14.44 -15.12
C GLN A 172 1.48 -12.99 -15.37
N GLY A 173 1.80 -12.22 -14.31
CA GLY A 173 2.36 -10.87 -14.38
C GLY A 173 3.81 -10.86 -13.96
#